data_AF-A0A960GKW2-F1
#
_entry.id   AF-A0A960GKW2-F1
#
_cell.length_a   1.000
_cell.length_b   1.000
_cell.length_c   1.000
_cell.angle_alpha   90.00
_cell.angle_beta   90.00
_cell.angle_gamma   90.00
#
_symmetry.space_group_name_H-M   'P 1'
#
loop_
_entity.id
_entity.type
_entity.pdbx_description
1 polymer ?
#
loop_
_entity_poly.entity_id
_entity_poly.type
_entity_poly.pdbx_seq_one_letter_code
_entity_poly.pdbx_strand_id
1 'polypeptide(L)'
;MVLKVSAASLGASAATESAVAAGAAAATSVASTALIGAVPMGADLDSVQFAEALNAAGAAYIATSSEHCVNRGLFAGAQNVAAATYTVTDVINNTALAL
;
A
#
# COMPACT_ATOMS: atom_id res chain seq x y z
N MET A 1 -26.76 17.17 12.31
CA MET A 1 -25.31 17.47 12.35
C MET A 1 -24.77 17.24 10.95
N VAL A 2 -24.36 18.28 10.21
CA VAL A 2 -23.70 18.08 8.91
C VAL A 2 -22.26 17.70 9.21
N LEU A 3 -21.89 16.44 8.93
CA LEU A 3 -20.51 16.01 9.00
C LEU A 3 -19.72 16.82 7.96
N LYS A 4 -18.68 17.55 8.39
CA LYS A 4 -17.76 18.28 7.48
C LYS A 4 -16.81 17.31 6.76
N VAL A 5 -17.30 16.16 6.31
CA VAL A 5 -16.50 15.13 5.64
C VAL A 5 -16.96 15.03 4.20
N SER A 6 -16.03 15.25 3.27
CA SER A 6 -16.30 15.13 1.83
C SER A 6 -16.16 13.66 1.39
N ALA A 7 -17.28 13.02 1.06
CA ALA A 7 -17.30 11.65 0.53
C ALA A 7 -16.49 11.52 -0.78
N ALA A 8 -16.58 12.53 -1.65
CA ALA A 8 -15.81 12.57 -2.90
C ALA A 8 -14.30 12.62 -2.64
N SER A 9 -13.86 13.39 -1.64
CA SER A 9 -12.45 13.47 -1.26
C SER A 9 -11.94 12.15 -0.67
N LEU A 10 -12.77 11.43 0.08
CA LEU A 10 -12.43 10.09 0.57
C LEU A 10 -12.29 9.08 -0.57
N GLY A 11 -13.21 9.08 -1.54
CA GLY A 11 -13.13 8.23 -2.72
C GLY A 11 -11.88 8.52 -3.57
N ALA A 12 -11.54 9.80 -3.76
CA ALA A 12 -10.31 10.20 -4.46
C ALA A 12 -9.04 9.75 -3.70
N SER A 13 -9.05 9.86 -2.36
CA SER A 13 -7.95 9.33 -1.54
C SER A 13 -7.83 7.82 -1.68
N ALA A 14 -8.94 7.08 -1.66
CA ALA A 14 -8.93 5.62 -1.80
C ALA A 14 -8.34 5.18 -3.14
N ALA A 15 -8.73 5.86 -4.23
CA ALA A 15 -8.17 5.60 -5.55
C ALA A 15 -6.66 5.87 -5.60
N THR A 16 -6.20 6.95 -4.95
CA THR A 16 -4.78 7.30 -4.84
C THR A 16 -4.00 6.24 -4.07
N GLU A 17 -4.53 5.79 -2.93
CA GLU A 17 -3.92 4.73 -2.11
C GLU A 17 -3.74 3.44 -2.91
N SER A 18 -4.77 3.04 -3.67
CA SER A 18 -4.74 1.86 -4.53
C SER A 18 -3.72 2.00 -5.67
N ALA A 19 -3.66 3.17 -6.33
CA ALA A 19 -2.68 3.42 -7.39
C ALA A 19 -1.24 3.40 -6.89
N VAL A 20 -0.98 3.99 -5.71
CA VAL A 20 0.35 3.95 -5.09
C VAL A 20 0.72 2.53 -4.68
N ALA A 21 -0.21 1.75 -4.12
CA ALA A 21 0.04 0.35 -3.78
C ALA A 21 0.40 -0.48 -5.02
N ALA A 22 -0.31 -0.28 -6.14
CA ALA A 22 0.00 -0.94 -7.40
C ALA A 22 1.38 -0.53 -7.96
N GLY A 23 1.70 0.78 -7.91
CA GLY A 23 3.00 1.29 -8.34
C GLY A 23 4.16 0.76 -7.49
N ALA A 24 3.99 0.69 -6.17
CA ALA A 24 4.98 0.14 -5.26
C ALA A 24 5.18 -1.36 -5.50
N ALA A 25 4.11 -2.14 -5.65
CA ALA A 25 4.20 -3.56 -5.97
C ALA A 25 4.93 -3.81 -7.31
N ALA A 26 4.67 -3.00 -8.34
CA ALA A 26 5.37 -3.08 -9.62
C ALA A 26 6.86 -2.77 -9.48
N ALA A 27 7.22 -1.70 -8.76
CA ALA A 27 8.61 -1.32 -8.52
C ALA A 27 9.37 -2.43 -7.76
N THR A 28 8.77 -2.99 -6.71
CA THR A 28 9.35 -4.10 -5.94
C THR A 28 9.51 -5.35 -6.81
N SER A 29 8.54 -5.66 -7.67
CA SER A 29 8.64 -6.79 -8.59
C SER A 29 9.82 -6.64 -9.55
N VAL A 30 9.99 -5.46 -10.16
CA VAL A 30 11.12 -5.17 -11.07
C VAL A 30 12.47 -5.25 -10.36
N ALA A 31 12.56 -4.81 -9.10
CA ALA A 31 13.80 -4.83 -8.33
C ALA A 31 14.12 -6.20 -7.69
N SER A 32 13.13 -7.11 -7.60
CA SER A 32 13.23 -8.33 -6.80
C SER A 32 14.45 -9.19 -7.13
N THR A 33 14.70 -9.47 -8.41
CA THR A 33 15.84 -10.28 -8.86
C THR A 33 17.18 -9.66 -8.46
N ALA A 34 17.32 -8.34 -8.55
CA ALA A 34 18.55 -7.66 -8.17
C ALA A 34 18.78 -7.67 -6.65
N LEU A 35 17.70 -7.66 -5.86
CA LEU A 35 17.76 -7.68 -4.40
C LEU A 35 18.16 -9.05 -3.81
N ILE A 36 17.85 -10.15 -4.50
CA ILE A 36 18.14 -11.52 -4.04
C ILE A 36 19.19 -12.25 -4.90
N GLY A 37 19.83 -11.52 -5.81
CA GLY A 37 20.79 -12.03 -6.79
C GLY A 37 22.25 -11.70 -6.47
N ALA A 38 22.58 -11.30 -5.24
CA ALA A 38 23.94 -10.98 -4.87
C ALA A 38 24.82 -12.24 -4.88
N VAL A 39 26.01 -12.11 -5.48
CA VAL A 39 27.04 -13.16 -5.53
C VAL A 39 28.25 -12.71 -4.71
N PRO A 40 29.05 -13.66 -4.16
CA PRO A 40 30.28 -13.31 -3.46
C PRO A 40 31.26 -12.52 -4.35
N MET A 41 31.85 -11.46 -3.80
CA MET A 41 32.86 -10.64 -4.52
C MET A 41 34.23 -11.31 -4.61
N GLY A 42 34.45 -12.35 -3.79
CA GLY A 42 35.67 -13.14 -3.68
C GLY A 42 35.38 -14.52 -3.10
N ALA A 43 36.41 -15.36 -3.04
CA ALA A 43 36.32 -16.72 -2.51
C ALA A 43 36.55 -16.82 -0.99
N ASP A 44 36.85 -15.69 -0.34
CA ASP A 44 37.01 -15.60 1.10
C ASP A 44 35.66 -15.69 1.84
N LEU A 45 35.72 -16.07 3.11
CA LEU A 45 34.52 -16.28 3.93
C LEU A 45 33.69 -15.01 4.11
N ASP A 46 34.34 -13.84 4.20
CA ASP A 46 33.66 -12.56 4.40
C ASP A 46 32.82 -12.19 3.17
N SER A 47 33.35 -12.41 1.97
CA SER A 47 32.63 -12.23 0.71
C SER A 47 31.39 -13.12 0.60
N VAL A 48 31.47 -14.37 1.07
CA VAL A 48 30.33 -15.30 1.08
C VAL A 48 29.26 -14.84 2.08
N GLN A 49 29.66 -14.54 3.32
CA GLN A 49 28.74 -14.08 4.36
C GLN A 49 28.07 -12.75 4.01
N PHE A 50 28.78 -11.83 3.36
CA PHE A 50 28.21 -10.57 2.89
C PHE A 50 27.12 -10.80 1.82
N ALA A 51 27.39 -11.67 0.84
CA ALA A 51 26.40 -11.99 -0.19
C ALA A 51 25.15 -12.65 0.41
N GLU A 52 25.32 -13.58 1.35
CA GLU A 52 24.19 -14.19 2.08
C GLU A 52 23.38 -13.15 2.86
N ALA A 53 24.05 -12.28 3.62
CA ALA A 53 23.39 -11.22 4.40
C ALA A 53 22.65 -10.22 3.49
N LEU A 54 23.23 -9.86 2.34
CA LEU A 54 22.62 -8.95 1.38
C LEU A 54 21.36 -9.57 0.74
N ASN A 55 21.42 -10.84 0.35
CA ASN A 55 20.26 -11.56 -0.19
C ASN A 55 19.15 -11.73 0.86
N ALA A 56 19.50 -12.02 2.11
CA ALA A 56 18.55 -12.09 3.21
C ALA A 56 17.88 -10.73 3.48
N ALA A 57 18.65 -9.64 3.47
CA ALA A 57 18.12 -8.28 3.59
C ALA A 57 17.19 -7.91 2.41
N GLY A 58 17.56 -8.29 1.18
CA GLY A 58 16.74 -8.11 -0.01
C GLY A 58 15.41 -8.87 0.08
N ALA A 59 15.43 -10.12 0.53
CA ALA A 59 14.22 -10.91 0.76
C ALA A 59 13.32 -10.30 1.85
N ALA A 60 13.91 -9.82 2.95
CA ALA A 60 13.18 -9.12 4.01
C ALA A 60 12.52 -7.83 3.48
N TYR A 61 13.24 -7.03 2.68
CA TYR A 61 12.69 -5.84 2.04
C TYR A 61 11.49 -6.17 1.14
N ILE A 62 11.58 -7.20 0.30
CA ILE A 62 10.48 -7.63 -0.58
C ILE A 62 9.26 -8.03 0.25
N ALA A 63 9.45 -8.80 1.32
CA ALA A 63 8.36 -9.20 2.21
C ALA A 63 7.68 -7.99 2.86
N THR A 64 8.46 -7.08 3.47
CA THR A 64 7.93 -5.85 4.08
C THR A 64 7.25 -4.95 3.06
N SER A 65 7.80 -4.81 1.85
CA SER A 65 7.18 -4.04 0.79
C SER A 65 5.82 -4.63 0.37
N SER A 66 5.72 -5.96 0.28
CA SER A 66 4.47 -6.67 0.01
C SER A 66 3.43 -6.41 1.11
N GLU A 67 3.81 -6.54 2.39
CA GLU A 67 2.93 -6.22 3.52
C GLU A 67 2.45 -4.78 3.49
N HIS A 68 3.34 -3.84 3.17
CA HIS A 68 3.00 -2.43 3.03
C HIS A 68 1.98 -2.19 1.92
N CYS A 69 2.14 -2.83 0.75
CA CYS A 69 1.18 -2.74 -0.35
C CYS A 69 -0.20 -3.27 0.05
N VAL A 70 -0.24 -4.40 0.76
CA VAL A 70 -1.49 -4.97 1.29
C VAL A 70 -2.16 -4.00 2.28
N ASN A 71 -1.41 -3.44 3.22
CA ASN A 71 -1.93 -2.51 4.21
C ASN A 71 -2.53 -1.24 3.55
N ARG A 72 -1.85 -0.69 2.54
CA ARG A 72 -2.39 0.43 1.74
C ARG A 72 -3.67 0.04 1.00
N GLY A 73 -3.74 -1.17 0.44
CA GLY A 73 -4.95 -1.69 -0.20
C GLY A 73 -6.13 -1.81 0.77
N LEU A 74 -5.89 -2.32 1.98
CA LEU A 74 -6.91 -2.39 3.03
C LEU A 74 -7.37 -0.99 3.47
N PHE A 75 -6.44 -0.05 3.60
CA PHE A 75 -6.78 1.34 3.92
C PHE A 75 -7.62 2.00 2.84
N ALA A 76 -7.28 1.82 1.56
CA ALA A 76 -8.12 2.26 0.43
C ALA A 76 -9.53 1.66 0.51
N GLY A 77 -9.65 0.36 0.83
CA GLY A 77 -10.93 -0.31 1.04
C GLY A 77 -11.76 0.34 2.16
N ALA A 78 -11.13 0.64 3.31
CA ALA A 78 -11.80 1.32 4.42
C ALA A 78 -12.27 2.73 4.03
N GLN A 79 -11.45 3.48 3.27
CA GLN A 79 -11.83 4.80 2.75
C GLN A 79 -13.03 4.74 1.80
N ASN A 80 -13.12 3.71 0.95
CA ASN A 80 -14.28 3.49 0.08
C ASN A 80 -15.57 3.21 0.87
N VAL A 81 -15.50 2.36 1.90
CA VAL A 81 -16.65 2.09 2.78
C VAL A 81 -17.09 3.37 3.51
N ALA A 82 -16.13 4.18 3.99
CA ALA A 82 -16.41 5.46 4.60
C ALA A 82 -17.08 6.43 3.61
N ALA A 83 -16.56 6.56 2.39
CA ALA A 83 -17.13 7.41 1.34
C ALA A 83 -18.59 7.04 1.03
N ALA A 84 -18.88 5.75 0.89
CA ALA A 84 -20.24 5.26 0.68
C ALA A 84 -21.16 5.58 1.87
N THR A 85 -20.67 5.36 3.09
CA THR A 85 -21.43 5.62 4.33
C THR A 85 -21.78 7.10 4.47
N TYR A 86 -20.83 8.01 4.23
CA TYR A 86 -21.10 9.45 4.26
C TYR A 86 -22.08 9.87 3.16
N THR A 87 -21.95 9.34 1.95
CA THR A 87 -22.89 9.62 0.85
C THR A 87 -24.32 9.24 1.23
N VAL A 88 -24.53 8.05 1.78
CA VAL A 88 -25.86 7.59 2.21
C VAL A 88 -26.39 8.43 3.38
N THR A 89 -25.52 8.77 4.34
CA THR A 89 -25.89 9.60 5.49
C THR A 89 -26.33 11.00 5.07
N ASP A 90 -25.65 11.61 4.10
CA ASP A 90 -26.01 12.93 3.56
C ASP A 90 -27.37 12.87 2.84
N VAL A 91 -27.65 11.82 2.07
CA VAL A 91 -28.95 11.62 1.42
C VAL A 91 -30.08 11.48 2.44
N ILE A 92 -29.89 10.67 3.49
CA ILE A 92 -30.89 10.48 4.56
C ILE A 92 -31.17 11.81 5.26
N ASN A 93 -30.12 12.54 5.65
CA ASN A 93 -30.26 13.82 6.34
C ASN A 93 -30.96 14.86 5.45
N ASN A 94 -30.59 14.95 4.17
CA ASN A 94 -31.22 15.88 3.25
C ASN A 94 -32.69 15.54 2.98
N THR A 95 -33.01 14.25 2.90
CA THR A 95 -34.41 13.78 2.74
C THR A 95 -35.23 14.07 4.00
N ALA A 96 -34.67 13.84 5.19
CA ALA A 96 -35.34 14.14 6.45
C ALA A 96 -35.59 15.64 6.67
N LEU A 97 -34.69 16.51 6.18
CA LEU A 97 -34.86 17.96 6.22
C LEU A 97 -35.85 18.50 5.18
N ALA A 98 -36.18 17.70 4.16
CA ALA A 98 -37.14 18.05 3.10
C ALA A 98 -38.58 17.61 3.41
N LEU A 99 -38.78 16.87 4.51
CA LEU A 99 -40.09 16.50 5.08
C LEU A 99 -40.52 17.49 6.17
#